data_AF-A0A7C3TAX1-F1
#
_entry.id   AF-A0A7C3TAX1-F1
#
_cell.length_a   1.000
_cell.length_b   1.000
_cell.length_c   1.000
_cell.angle_alpha   90.00
_cell.angle_beta   90.00
_cell.angle_gamma   90.00
#
_symmetry.space_group_name_H-M   'P 1'
#
loop_
_entity.id
_entity.type
_entity.pdbx_description
1 polymer ?
#
loop_
_entity_poly.entity_id
_entity_poly.type
_entity_poly.pdbx_seq_one_letter_code
_entity_poly.pdbx_strand_id
1 'polypeptide(L)'
;MRSTLNMFVLVIVTLILNTGLGKDFDLGNSERIRTLFEKEYQLYLQAKEDEIIQSQRSGLGPIMGQHLGNIIQMGQRVLPYLIEKAAMAPKGEEDPFLTLPLYLLTMKSFELSEWPEGSSRDSRDKIRMYLEWWPKARQETPKQFSKRYLEWKTLKSEGKEDEANEKLEEIRALGIAALPMLIDKIRQEDKDLIPLISTLTNGQID
;
A
#
# COMPACT_ATOMS: atom_id res chain seq x y z
N MET A 1 12.22 -25.38 23.52
CA MET A 1 12.26 -24.22 22.59
C MET A 1 10.85 -23.83 22.10
N ARG A 2 9.92 -23.42 22.99
CA ARG A 2 8.59 -22.89 22.61
C ARG A 2 8.29 -21.50 23.22
N SER A 3 9.19 -20.96 24.04
CA SER A 3 8.95 -19.76 24.83
C SER A 3 9.35 -18.45 24.14
N THR A 4 10.29 -18.48 23.19
CA THR A 4 10.77 -17.28 22.49
C THR A 4 9.83 -16.84 21.35
N LEU A 5 9.15 -17.78 20.70
CA LEU A 5 8.25 -17.47 19.58
C LEU A 5 6.92 -16.81 20.02
N ASN A 6 6.43 -17.14 21.22
CA ASN A 6 5.25 -16.48 21.81
C ASN A 6 5.55 -15.03 22.22
N MET A 7 6.80 -14.70 22.55
CA MET A 7 7.19 -13.33 22.88
C MET A 7 7.22 -12.43 21.63
N PHE A 8 7.66 -12.95 20.48
CA PHE A 8 7.66 -12.22 19.20
C PHE A 8 6.23 -11.92 18.71
N VAL A 9 5.32 -12.88 18.78
CA VAL A 9 3.91 -12.66 18.38
C VAL A 9 3.23 -11.64 19.31
N LEU A 10 3.56 -11.63 20.61
CA LEU A 10 3.00 -10.68 21.56
C LEU A 10 3.53 -9.25 21.34
N VAL A 11 4.80 -9.08 20.96
CA VAL A 11 5.39 -7.77 20.64
C VAL A 11 4.75 -7.17 19.37
N ILE A 12 4.59 -7.98 18.31
CA ILE A 12 3.92 -7.58 17.06
C ILE A 12 2.45 -7.19 17.31
N VAL A 13 1.74 -7.96 18.15
CA VAL A 13 0.35 -7.66 18.53
C VAL A 13 0.26 -6.38 19.38
N THR A 14 1.25 -6.08 20.22
CA THR A 14 1.25 -4.87 21.07
C THR A 14 1.59 -3.61 20.25
N LEU A 15 2.51 -3.71 19.29
CA LEU A 15 2.84 -2.60 18.38
C LEU A 15 1.70 -2.28 17.39
N ILE A 16 0.97 -3.29 16.92
CA ILE A 16 -0.19 -3.10 16.03
C ILE A 16 -1.45 -2.66 16.80
N LEU A 17 -1.64 -3.06 18.06
CA LEU A 17 -2.75 -2.54 18.87
C LEU A 17 -2.54 -1.08 19.31
N ASN A 18 -1.29 -0.59 19.34
CA ASN A 18 -0.98 0.81 19.66
C ASN A 18 -0.98 1.74 18.44
N THR A 19 -1.09 1.22 17.20
CA THR A 19 -1.24 2.05 15.97
C THR A 19 -2.67 2.47 15.69
N GLY A 20 -3.62 2.21 16.60
CA GLY A 20 -4.82 3.02 16.73
C GLY A 20 -5.50 3.34 15.40
N LEU A 21 -5.90 2.32 14.63
CA LEU A 21 -6.81 2.50 13.48
C LEU A 21 -8.21 2.99 13.90
N GLY A 22 -8.39 3.51 15.12
CA GLY A 22 -9.65 4.08 15.53
C GLY A 22 -9.76 4.87 16.83
N LYS A 23 -8.77 5.00 17.74
CA LYS A 23 -9.07 5.69 19.02
C LYS A 23 -8.09 6.67 19.66
N ASP A 24 -6.82 6.74 19.30
CA ASP A 24 -5.95 7.86 19.73
C ASP A 24 -5.02 8.24 18.58
N PHE A 25 -5.61 8.87 17.57
CA PHE A 25 -4.82 9.57 16.56
C PHE A 25 -4.20 10.77 17.26
N ASP A 26 -2.94 10.64 17.68
CA ASP A 26 -2.17 11.76 18.22
C ASP A 26 -2.19 12.88 17.17
N LEU A 27 -3.07 13.86 17.38
CA LEU A 27 -3.29 14.96 16.46
C LEU A 27 -1.99 15.73 16.23
N GLY A 28 -1.11 15.81 17.24
CA GLY A 28 0.20 16.43 17.13
C GLY A 28 1.14 15.66 16.21
N ASN A 29 1.08 14.32 16.23
CA ASN A 29 1.83 13.47 15.30
C ASN A 29 1.29 13.58 13.88
N SER A 30 -0.04 13.66 13.70
CA SER A 30 -0.66 13.81 12.38
C SER A 30 -0.28 15.12 11.69
N GLU A 31 -0.35 16.23 12.42
CA GLU A 31 0.01 17.55 11.89
C GLU A 31 1.49 17.59 11.52
N ARG A 32 2.36 17.06 12.37
CA ARG A 32 3.79 16.94 12.08
C ARG A 32 4.06 16.13 10.81
N ILE A 33 3.42 14.96 10.65
CA ILE A 33 3.58 14.14 9.44
C ILE A 33 3.07 14.88 8.21
N ARG A 34 1.94 15.60 8.31
CA ARG A 34 1.44 16.44 7.22
C ARG A 34 2.46 17.52 6.84
N THR A 35 3.01 18.24 7.81
CA THR A 35 4.01 19.28 7.56
C THR A 35 5.26 18.73 6.87
N LEU A 36 5.75 17.57 7.32
CA LEU A 36 6.89 16.91 6.68
C LEU A 36 6.56 16.47 5.25
N PHE A 37 5.40 15.86 5.05
CA PHE A 37 4.93 15.47 3.73
C PHE A 37 4.83 16.67 2.78
N GLU A 38 4.16 17.75 3.20
CA GLU A 38 3.99 18.94 2.37
C GLU A 38 5.34 19.57 2.01
N LYS A 39 6.28 19.63 2.96
CA LYS A 39 7.64 20.10 2.70
C LYS A 39 8.33 19.25 1.61
N GLU A 40 8.36 17.93 1.76
CA GLU A 40 8.99 17.05 0.77
C GLU A 40 8.26 17.07 -0.58
N TYR A 41 6.94 17.20 -0.58
CA TYR A 41 6.16 17.29 -1.81
C TYR A 41 6.44 18.60 -2.57
N GLN A 42 6.61 19.73 -1.88
CA GLN A 42 7.01 20.99 -2.53
C GLN A 42 8.43 20.91 -3.10
N LEU A 43 9.38 20.30 -2.36
CA LEU A 43 10.74 20.08 -2.87
C LEU A 43 10.76 19.16 -4.10
N TYR A 44 9.93 18.12 -4.09
CA TYR A 44 9.70 17.27 -5.25
C TYR A 44 9.19 18.06 -6.46
N LEU A 45 8.21 18.95 -6.29
CA LEU A 45 7.67 19.76 -7.39
C LEU A 45 8.72 20.71 -7.97
N GLN A 46 9.52 21.35 -7.12
CA GLN A 46 10.64 22.21 -7.54
C GLN A 46 11.69 21.42 -8.32
N ALA A 47 12.13 20.28 -7.78
CA ALA A 47 13.07 19.40 -8.46
C ALA A 47 12.54 18.90 -9.80
N LYS A 48 11.23 18.60 -9.88
CA LYS A 48 10.57 18.20 -11.12
C LYS A 48 10.66 19.27 -12.19
N GLU A 49 10.36 20.52 -11.83
CA GLU A 49 10.45 21.65 -12.75
C GLU A 49 11.89 21.84 -13.25
N ASP A 50 12.86 21.87 -12.33
CA ASP A 50 14.28 22.06 -12.64
C ASP A 50 14.84 20.94 -13.52
N GLU A 51 14.59 19.67 -13.18
CA GLU A 51 15.15 18.51 -13.89
C GLU A 51 14.49 18.30 -15.26
N ILE A 52 13.19 18.59 -15.41
CA ILE A 52 12.52 18.53 -16.73
C ILE A 52 13.08 19.60 -17.66
N ILE A 53 13.28 20.83 -17.16
CA ILE A 53 13.84 21.94 -17.96
C ILE A 53 15.27 21.62 -18.40
N GLN A 54 16.10 21.09 -17.50
CA GLN A 54 17.53 20.89 -17.76
C GLN A 54 17.83 19.66 -18.61
N SER A 55 17.09 18.57 -18.42
CA SER A 55 17.53 17.27 -18.94
C SER A 55 17.03 16.94 -20.34
N GLN A 56 15.99 17.62 -20.85
CA GLN A 56 15.20 17.19 -22.02
C GLN A 56 14.77 15.70 -21.96
N ARG A 57 14.83 15.05 -20.78
CA ARG A 57 14.51 13.64 -20.58
C ARG A 57 13.18 13.54 -19.85
N SER A 58 12.38 12.56 -20.25
CA SER A 58 11.09 12.22 -19.65
C SER A 58 11.21 11.28 -18.42
N GLY A 59 12.38 11.22 -17.79
CA GLY A 59 12.70 10.28 -16.71
C GLY A 59 12.63 10.90 -15.32
N LEU A 60 12.59 10.03 -14.30
CA LEU A 60 12.76 10.43 -12.90
C LEU A 60 14.24 10.79 -12.68
N GLY A 61 14.54 12.07 -12.49
CA GLY A 61 15.89 12.49 -12.14
C GLY A 61 16.23 12.19 -10.67
N PRO A 62 17.53 12.27 -10.31
CA PRO A 62 18.01 11.85 -9.00
C PRO A 62 17.41 12.68 -7.85
N ILE A 63 17.22 13.99 -8.04
CA ILE A 63 16.70 14.87 -6.98
C ILE A 63 15.20 14.63 -6.81
N MET A 64 14.44 14.51 -7.91
CA MET A 64 13.04 14.09 -7.84
C MET A 64 12.89 12.75 -7.11
N GLY A 65 13.71 11.76 -7.48
CA GLY A 65 13.70 10.43 -6.88
C GLY A 65 14.00 10.44 -5.39
N GLN A 66 14.91 11.31 -4.95
CA GLN A 66 15.24 11.48 -3.53
C GLN A 66 14.01 11.96 -2.73
N HIS A 67 13.31 13.00 -3.18
CA HIS A 67 12.14 13.53 -2.46
C HIS A 67 10.97 12.54 -2.45
N LEU A 68 10.72 11.83 -3.55
CA LEU A 68 9.74 10.75 -3.55
C LEU A 68 10.13 9.62 -2.59
N GLY A 69 11.42 9.28 -2.51
CA GLY A 69 11.97 8.34 -1.54
C GLY A 69 11.70 8.77 -0.10
N ASN A 70 11.92 10.05 0.22
CA ASN A 70 11.63 10.61 1.53
C ASN A 70 10.13 10.50 1.88
N ILE A 71 9.23 10.79 0.93
CA ILE A 71 7.78 10.61 1.11
C ILE A 71 7.45 9.14 1.41
N ILE A 72 8.03 8.19 0.67
CA ILE A 72 7.81 6.75 0.90
C ILE A 72 8.31 6.33 2.29
N GLN A 73 9.45 6.84 2.73
CA GLN A 73 10.01 6.54 4.05
C GLN A 73 9.13 7.03 5.22
N MET A 74 8.25 8.01 5.01
CA MET A 74 7.25 8.41 6.00
C MET A 74 6.14 7.35 6.20
N GLY A 75 6.11 6.34 5.33
CA GLY A 75 5.25 5.17 5.44
C GLY A 75 3.77 5.48 5.20
N GLN A 76 2.91 4.54 5.59
CA GLN A 76 1.48 4.55 5.23
C GLN A 76 0.70 5.76 5.78
N ARG A 77 1.25 6.47 6.77
CA ARG A 77 0.63 7.64 7.40
C ARG A 77 0.51 8.83 6.45
N VAL A 78 1.35 8.91 5.41
CA VAL A 78 1.26 9.99 4.41
C VAL A 78 0.32 9.69 3.26
N LEU A 79 -0.19 8.47 3.17
CA LEU A 79 -1.05 8.03 2.05
C LEU A 79 -2.29 8.92 1.85
N PRO A 80 -3.02 9.39 2.89
CA PRO A 80 -4.14 10.31 2.69
C PRO A 80 -3.73 11.61 1.99
N TYR A 81 -2.57 12.17 2.35
CA TYR A 81 -2.07 13.41 1.75
C TYR A 81 -1.57 13.19 0.32
N LEU A 82 -0.92 12.06 0.05
CA LEU A 82 -0.50 11.71 -1.30
C LEU A 82 -1.72 11.51 -2.24
N ILE A 83 -2.78 10.86 -1.75
CA ILE A 83 -4.04 10.72 -2.49
C ILE A 83 -4.67 12.09 -2.75
N GLU A 84 -4.70 12.98 -1.73
CA GLU A 84 -5.19 14.36 -1.88
C GLU A 84 -4.44 15.09 -3.00
N LYS A 85 -3.10 15.05 -3.01
CA LYS A 85 -2.31 15.70 -4.07
C LYS A 85 -2.55 15.09 -5.45
N ALA A 86 -2.63 13.76 -5.54
CA ALA A 86 -2.93 13.09 -6.81
C ALA A 86 -4.34 13.44 -7.33
N ALA A 87 -5.32 13.62 -6.44
CA ALA A 87 -6.69 13.98 -6.80
C ALA A 87 -6.87 15.44 -7.21
N MET A 88 -5.96 16.34 -6.82
CA MET A 88 -6.00 17.76 -7.20
C MET A 88 -5.56 18.02 -8.65
N ALA A 89 -4.89 17.06 -9.30
CA ALA A 89 -4.46 17.21 -10.68
C ALA A 89 -5.67 17.19 -11.64
N PRO A 90 -5.73 18.07 -12.66
CA PRO A 90 -6.72 17.97 -13.73
C PRO A 90 -6.67 16.61 -14.42
N LYS A 91 -7.82 16.13 -14.92
CA LYS A 91 -7.90 14.86 -15.64
C LYS A 91 -6.99 14.89 -16.87
N GLY A 92 -6.09 13.92 -16.97
CA GLY A 92 -5.08 13.84 -18.03
C GLY A 92 -3.75 14.52 -17.70
N GLU A 93 -3.70 15.30 -16.63
CA GLU A 93 -2.51 15.96 -16.11
C GLU A 93 -2.00 15.30 -14.82
N GLU A 94 -2.45 14.07 -14.54
CA GLU A 94 -1.97 13.32 -13.38
C GLU A 94 -0.45 13.14 -13.47
N ASP A 95 0.22 13.33 -12.33
CA ASP A 95 1.66 13.24 -12.23
C ASP A 95 2.12 11.77 -12.25
N PRO A 96 2.65 11.26 -13.38
CA PRO A 96 2.91 9.83 -13.53
C PRO A 96 3.93 9.30 -12.53
N PHE A 97 4.78 10.15 -11.97
CA PHE A 97 5.80 9.77 -11.00
C PHE A 97 5.21 9.41 -9.62
N LEU A 98 3.96 9.79 -9.33
CA LEU A 98 3.28 9.40 -8.09
C LEU A 98 2.82 7.94 -8.09
N THR A 99 2.85 7.26 -9.24
CA THR A 99 2.48 5.84 -9.35
C THR A 99 3.31 4.95 -8.44
N LEU A 100 4.63 5.20 -8.35
CA LEU A 100 5.53 4.39 -7.54
C LEU A 100 5.29 4.60 -6.03
N PRO A 101 5.25 5.84 -5.51
CA PRO A 101 4.84 6.08 -4.12
C PRO A 101 3.47 5.47 -3.76
N LEU A 102 2.46 5.63 -4.62
CA LEU A 102 1.14 5.04 -4.39
C LEU A 102 1.23 3.51 -4.32
N TYR A 103 1.96 2.87 -5.24
CA TYR A 103 2.17 1.43 -5.20
C TYR A 103 2.87 0.98 -3.92
N LEU A 104 3.99 1.60 -3.54
CA LEU A 104 4.77 1.16 -2.38
C LEU A 104 4.08 1.42 -1.04
N LEU A 105 3.26 2.48 -0.95
CA LEU A 105 2.53 2.81 0.26
C LEU A 105 1.24 2.02 0.42
N THR A 106 0.60 1.62 -0.70
CA THR A 106 -0.63 0.84 -0.67
C THR A 106 -0.38 -0.65 -0.78
N MET A 107 0.73 -1.06 -1.39
CA MET A 107 0.99 -2.42 -1.88
C MET A 107 -0.14 -3.01 -2.73
N LYS A 108 -1.07 -2.17 -3.23
CA LYS A 108 -2.19 -2.59 -4.07
C LYS A 108 -1.68 -2.75 -5.50
N SER A 109 -1.88 -3.95 -6.03
CA SER A 109 -1.69 -4.25 -7.45
C SER A 109 -3.05 -4.43 -8.12
N PHE A 110 -3.22 -3.87 -9.31
CA PHE A 110 -4.46 -4.01 -10.08
C PHE A 110 -4.37 -5.20 -11.03
N GLU A 111 -5.32 -6.12 -10.91
CA GLU A 111 -5.52 -7.24 -11.82
C GLU A 111 -5.98 -6.74 -13.19
N LEU A 112 -5.72 -7.54 -14.23
CA LEU A 112 -6.08 -7.20 -15.61
C LEU A 112 -7.56 -6.86 -15.78
N SER A 113 -8.43 -7.57 -15.05
CA SER A 113 -9.87 -7.40 -15.02
C SER A 113 -10.34 -6.11 -14.33
N GLU A 114 -9.49 -5.47 -13.53
CA GLU A 114 -9.80 -4.20 -12.87
C GLU A 114 -9.54 -3.00 -13.78
N TRP A 115 -8.78 -3.17 -14.87
CA TRP A 115 -8.45 -2.06 -15.77
C TRP A 115 -9.68 -1.62 -16.56
N PRO A 116 -9.92 -0.30 -16.70
CA PRO A 116 -10.99 0.22 -17.54
C PRO A 116 -10.85 -0.25 -18.99
N GLU A 117 -11.98 -0.50 -19.65
CA GLU A 117 -12.01 -0.79 -21.07
C GLU A 117 -11.41 0.37 -21.87
N GLY A 118 -10.53 0.07 -22.84
CA GLY A 118 -9.84 1.08 -23.63
C GLY A 118 -8.71 1.84 -22.92
N SER A 119 -8.35 1.45 -21.68
CA SER A 119 -7.20 1.99 -20.96
C SER A 119 -5.89 1.82 -21.75
N SER A 120 -5.04 2.87 -21.74
CA SER A 120 -3.67 2.82 -22.28
C SER A 120 -2.72 2.00 -21.40
N ARG A 121 -3.18 1.68 -20.19
CA ARG A 121 -2.42 1.03 -19.12
C ARG A 121 -1.15 1.77 -18.70
N ASP A 122 -1.16 3.09 -18.87
CA ASP A 122 -0.07 3.94 -18.46
C ASP A 122 -0.13 4.30 -16.96
N SER A 123 0.86 5.06 -16.52
CA SER A 123 0.97 5.53 -15.13
C SER A 123 -0.21 6.41 -14.70
N ARG A 124 -0.80 7.20 -15.62
CA ARG A 124 -1.92 8.08 -15.30
C ARG A 124 -3.19 7.28 -15.08
N ASP A 125 -3.45 6.30 -15.95
CA ASP A 125 -4.55 5.37 -15.75
C ASP A 125 -4.42 4.65 -14.40
N LYS A 126 -3.21 4.21 -14.05
CA LYS A 126 -2.95 3.57 -12.76
C LYS A 126 -3.19 4.51 -11.56
N ILE A 127 -2.83 5.79 -11.66
CA ILE A 127 -3.15 6.79 -10.62
C ILE A 127 -4.67 6.93 -10.46
N ARG A 128 -5.43 7.04 -11.55
CA ARG A 128 -6.89 7.12 -11.49
C ARG A 128 -7.49 5.90 -10.82
N MET A 129 -6.98 4.70 -11.13
CA MET A 129 -7.41 3.47 -10.47
C MET A 129 -7.15 3.51 -8.95
N TYR A 130 -6.01 4.05 -8.49
CA TYR A 130 -5.78 4.26 -7.05
C TYR A 130 -6.77 5.25 -6.43
N LEU A 131 -7.06 6.36 -7.12
CA LEU A 131 -8.01 7.37 -6.65
C LEU A 131 -9.44 6.81 -6.55
N GLU A 132 -9.84 5.93 -7.46
CA GLU A 132 -11.14 5.26 -7.42
C GLU A 132 -11.20 4.14 -6.37
N TRP A 133 -10.12 3.38 -6.22
CA TRP A 133 -10.01 2.27 -5.28
C TRP A 133 -9.96 2.73 -3.83
N TRP A 134 -9.13 3.73 -3.52
CA TRP A 134 -8.84 4.16 -2.15
C TRP A 134 -10.09 4.42 -1.28
N PRO A 135 -11.09 5.21 -1.71
CA PRO A 135 -12.28 5.48 -0.88
C PRO A 135 -13.14 4.24 -0.63
N LYS A 136 -13.08 3.24 -1.51
CA LYS A 136 -13.89 2.01 -1.44
C LYS A 136 -13.17 0.86 -0.75
N ALA A 137 -11.83 0.89 -0.73
CA ALA A 137 -10.98 -0.20 -0.28
C ALA A 137 -11.40 -0.76 1.10
N ARG A 138 -11.65 0.11 2.09
CA ARG A 138 -12.05 -0.34 3.44
C ARG A 138 -13.35 -1.14 3.47
N GLN A 139 -14.27 -0.89 2.53
CA GLN A 139 -15.58 -1.53 2.49
C GLN A 139 -15.58 -2.78 1.61
N GLU A 140 -14.85 -2.76 0.49
CA GLU A 140 -14.86 -3.83 -0.50
C GLU A 140 -13.83 -4.92 -0.21
N THR A 141 -12.65 -4.55 0.30
CA THR A 141 -11.55 -5.49 0.56
C THR A 141 -11.94 -6.61 1.53
N PRO A 142 -12.73 -6.41 2.60
CA PRO A 142 -13.19 -7.53 3.44
C PRO A 142 -13.97 -8.62 2.69
N LYS A 143 -14.82 -8.22 1.73
CA LYS A 143 -15.61 -9.15 0.92
C LYS A 143 -14.71 -9.94 -0.04
N GLN A 144 -13.81 -9.24 -0.75
CA GLN A 144 -12.87 -9.85 -1.68
C GLN A 144 -11.90 -10.79 -0.96
N PHE A 145 -11.36 -10.36 0.19
CA PHE A 145 -10.51 -11.17 1.04
C PHE A 145 -11.20 -12.44 1.48
N SER A 146 -12.42 -12.34 2.04
CA SER A 146 -13.14 -13.51 2.56
C SER A 146 -13.35 -14.59 1.50
N LYS A 147 -13.69 -14.18 0.28
CA LYS A 147 -13.85 -15.08 -0.87
C LYS A 147 -12.52 -15.76 -1.21
N ARG A 148 -11.47 -14.98 -1.47
CA ARG A 148 -10.15 -15.49 -1.88
C ARG A 148 -9.51 -16.37 -0.80
N TYR A 149 -9.69 -16.01 0.46
CA TYR A 149 -9.22 -16.77 1.61
C TYR A 149 -9.86 -18.16 1.69
N LEU A 150 -11.18 -18.25 1.48
CA LEU A 150 -11.88 -19.52 1.48
C LEU A 150 -11.43 -20.42 0.32
N GLU A 151 -11.29 -19.84 -0.88
CA GLU A 151 -10.75 -20.53 -2.06
C GLU A 151 -9.33 -21.05 -1.78
N TRP A 152 -8.44 -20.20 -1.27
CA TRP A 152 -7.08 -20.58 -0.87
C TRP A 152 -7.05 -21.75 0.13
N LYS A 153 -7.82 -21.68 1.23
CA LYS A 153 -7.90 -22.76 2.24
C LYS A 153 -8.39 -24.07 1.64
N THR A 154 -9.36 -24.00 0.72
CA THR A 154 -9.93 -25.17 0.05
C THR A 154 -8.87 -25.84 -0.81
N LEU A 155 -8.20 -25.09 -1.69
CA LEU A 155 -7.13 -25.58 -2.55
C LEU A 155 -5.97 -26.17 -1.73
N LYS A 156 -5.58 -25.51 -0.62
CA LYS A 156 -4.61 -26.04 0.34
C LYS A 156 -5.01 -27.41 0.89
N SER A 157 -6.27 -27.58 1.30
CA SER A 157 -6.76 -28.85 1.85
C SER A 157 -6.84 -29.97 0.80
N GLU A 158 -6.99 -29.61 -0.47
CA GLU A 158 -7.00 -30.52 -1.62
C GLU A 158 -5.59 -30.88 -2.11
N GLY A 159 -4.53 -30.27 -1.55
CA GLY A 159 -3.15 -30.46 -1.99
C GLY A 159 -2.80 -29.77 -3.31
N LYS A 160 -3.63 -28.81 -3.74
CA LYS A 160 -3.44 -28.01 -4.97
C LYS A 160 -2.59 -26.79 -4.68
N GLU A 161 -1.29 -27.01 -4.49
CA GLU A 161 -0.35 -25.99 -4.00
C GLU A 161 -0.17 -24.83 -5.00
N ASP A 162 -0.12 -25.10 -6.31
CA ASP A 162 0.08 -24.06 -7.33
C ASP A 162 -1.12 -23.11 -7.39
N GLU A 163 -2.34 -23.65 -7.47
CA GLU A 163 -3.56 -22.83 -7.47
C GLU A 163 -3.78 -22.12 -6.13
N ALA A 164 -3.38 -22.74 -5.02
CA ALA A 164 -3.40 -22.09 -3.72
C ALA A 164 -2.45 -20.88 -3.71
N ASN A 165 -1.23 -21.03 -4.25
CA ASN A 165 -0.29 -19.91 -4.34
C ASN A 165 -0.84 -18.76 -5.20
N GLU A 166 -1.53 -19.05 -6.31
CA GLU A 166 -2.21 -18.02 -7.10
C GLU A 166 -3.24 -17.25 -6.26
N LYS A 167 -4.08 -17.95 -5.47
CA LYS A 167 -5.04 -17.29 -4.57
C LYS A 167 -4.39 -16.47 -3.48
N LEU A 168 -3.22 -16.91 -3.02
CA LEU A 168 -2.45 -16.17 -2.03
C LEU A 168 -1.90 -14.86 -2.64
N GLU A 169 -1.47 -14.88 -3.89
CA GLU A 169 -1.06 -13.68 -4.63
C GLU A 169 -2.24 -12.73 -4.90
N GLU A 170 -3.43 -13.26 -5.17
CA GLU A 170 -4.66 -12.45 -5.27
C GLU A 170 -5.02 -11.78 -3.93
N ILE A 171 -4.81 -12.47 -2.79
CA ILE A 171 -4.98 -11.86 -1.46
C ILE A 171 -3.97 -10.74 -1.27
N ARG A 172 -2.70 -10.97 -1.64
CA ARG A 172 -1.65 -9.95 -1.57
C ARG A 172 -1.99 -8.73 -2.42
N ALA A 173 -2.55 -8.93 -3.62
CA ALA A 173 -2.92 -7.86 -4.53
C ALA A 173 -3.96 -6.88 -3.94
N LEU A 174 -4.72 -7.28 -2.92
CA LEU A 174 -5.62 -6.37 -2.18
C LEU A 174 -4.87 -5.25 -1.43
N GLY A 175 -3.55 -5.39 -1.25
CA GLY A 175 -2.69 -4.41 -0.62
C GLY A 175 -2.91 -4.26 0.88
N ILE A 176 -2.47 -3.12 1.41
CA ILE A 176 -2.55 -2.73 2.82
C ILE A 176 -3.97 -2.83 3.40
N ALA A 177 -5.00 -2.62 2.56
CA ALA A 177 -6.38 -2.73 3.00
C ALA A 177 -6.73 -4.13 3.52
N ALA A 178 -5.98 -5.17 3.12
CA ALA A 178 -6.16 -6.53 3.59
C ALA A 178 -5.47 -6.87 4.92
N LEU A 179 -4.58 -6.00 5.42
CA LEU A 179 -3.83 -6.24 6.66
C LEU A 179 -4.72 -6.58 7.86
N PRO A 180 -5.82 -5.86 8.15
CA PRO A 180 -6.67 -6.19 9.30
C PRO A 180 -7.17 -7.63 9.27
N MET A 181 -7.61 -8.12 8.11
CA MET A 181 -8.12 -9.48 7.99
C MET A 181 -7.01 -10.53 8.04
N LEU A 182 -5.84 -10.25 7.47
CA LEU A 182 -4.67 -11.13 7.59
C LEU A 182 -4.28 -11.32 9.06
N ILE A 183 -4.25 -10.23 9.84
CA ILE A 183 -3.97 -10.26 11.27
C ILE A 183 -5.01 -11.10 12.01
N ASP A 184 -6.30 -10.91 11.70
CA ASP A 184 -7.37 -11.68 12.34
C ASP A 184 -7.29 -13.18 12.04
N LYS A 185 -6.86 -13.56 10.83
CA LYS A 185 -6.62 -14.98 10.48
C LYS A 185 -5.40 -15.57 11.16
N ILE A 186 -4.31 -14.82 11.29
CA ILE A 186 -3.14 -15.28 12.04
C ILE A 186 -3.46 -15.46 13.53
N ARG A 187 -4.30 -14.59 14.11
CA ARG A 187 -4.83 -14.76 15.47
C ARG A 187 -5.68 -16.02 15.63
N GLN A 188 -6.30 -16.49 14.55
CA GLN A 188 -7.04 -17.76 14.47
C GLN A 188 -6.11 -18.95 14.15
N GLU A 189 -4.81 -18.80 14.37
CA GLU A 189 -3.76 -19.82 14.16
C GLU A 189 -3.42 -20.16 12.70
N ASP A 190 -3.94 -19.43 11.72
CA ASP A 190 -3.55 -19.57 10.31
C ASP A 190 -2.20 -18.87 10.02
N LYS A 191 -1.13 -19.44 10.57
CA LYS A 191 0.25 -18.89 10.51
C LYS A 191 0.87 -18.86 9.11
N ASP A 192 0.30 -19.61 8.17
CA ASP A 192 0.74 -19.64 6.77
C ASP A 192 0.59 -18.27 6.08
N LEU A 193 -0.20 -17.35 6.66
CA LEU A 193 -0.35 -15.99 6.17
C LEU A 193 0.72 -15.00 6.66
N ILE A 194 1.61 -15.40 7.58
CA ILE A 194 2.67 -14.52 8.11
C ILE A 194 3.57 -13.93 6.99
N PRO A 195 4.00 -14.71 5.96
CA PRO A 195 4.79 -14.17 4.87
C PRO A 195 4.11 -13.00 4.15
N LEU A 196 2.77 -13.01 4.03
CA LEU A 196 2.03 -11.97 3.33
C LEU A 196 2.05 -10.64 4.08
N ILE A 197 1.94 -10.68 5.42
CA ILE A 197 2.08 -9.46 6.22
C ILE A 197 3.46 -8.87 6.06
N SER A 198 4.51 -9.71 6.06
CA SER A 198 5.88 -9.24 5.87
C SER A 198 6.04 -8.52 4.53
N THR A 199 5.48 -9.09 3.44
CA THR A 199 5.50 -8.43 2.14
C THR A 199 4.71 -7.12 2.12
N LEU A 200 3.50 -7.10 2.68
CA LEU A 200 2.63 -5.91 2.67
C LEU A 200 3.13 -4.76 3.56
N THR A 201 4.01 -5.06 4.51
CA THR A 201 4.63 -4.10 5.42
C THR A 201 6.06 -3.75 5.02
N ASN A 202 6.57 -4.25 3.87
CA ASN A 202 7.98 -4.11 3.48
C ASN A 202 8.95 -4.58 4.57
N GLY A 203 8.59 -5.62 5.31
CA GLY A 203 9.36 -6.13 6.45
C GLY A 203 9.33 -5.23 7.69
N GLN A 204 8.59 -4.11 7.68
CA GLN A 204 8.34 -3.26 8.85
C GLN A 204 7.25 -3.88 9.72
N ILE A 205 7.56 -5.06 10.26
CA ILE A 205 6.84 -5.60 11.41
C ILE A 205 7.77 -5.39 12.60
N ASP A 206 7.73 -4.19 13.17
CA ASP A 206 8.37 -3.91 14.46
C ASP A 206 7.61 -4.61 15.60
#